data_AF-A0A4Z0PX53-F1
#
_entry.id   AF-A0A4Z0PX53-F1
#
_cell.length_a   1.000
_cell.length_b   1.000
_cell.length_c   1.000
_cell.angle_alpha   90.00
_cell.angle_beta   90.00
_cell.angle_gamma   90.00
#
_symmetry.space_group_name_H-M   'P 1'
#
loop_
_entity.id
_entity.type
_entity.pdbx_description
1 polymer ?
#
loop_
_entity_poly.entity_id
_entity_poly.type
_entity_poly.pdbx_seq_one_letter_code
_entity_poly.pdbx_strand_id
1 'polypeptide(L)' 'MKPSEPKKSVPDLRALLPHGSITYIAHRLEMSRAAVTKALRKGRPSHPAVAEAVRLIKEAGSQAVQQDLSQLTR' A
#
# COMPACT_ATOMS: atom_id res chain seq x y z
N MET A 1 -4.63 -5.53 -37.22
CA MET A 1 -4.28 -4.87 -35.94
C MET A 1 -4.36 -5.91 -34.84
N LYS A 2 -3.25 -6.28 -34.17
CA LYS A 2 -3.30 -7.20 -33.03
C LYS A 2 -3.69 -6.40 -31.78
N PRO A 3 -4.64 -6.85 -30.94
CA PRO A 3 -4.94 -6.19 -29.69
C PRO A 3 -3.71 -6.27 -28.80
N SER A 4 -3.21 -5.12 -28.37
CA SER A 4 -2.18 -5.04 -27.35
C SER A 4 -2.71 -5.67 -26.06
N GLU A 5 -2.14 -6.81 -25.67
CA GLU A 5 -2.36 -7.40 -24.35
C GLU A 5 -2.13 -6.32 -23.28
N PRO A 6 -3.02 -6.16 -22.29
CA PRO A 6 -2.75 -5.25 -21.19
C PRO A 6 -1.51 -5.78 -20.49
N LYS A 7 -0.37 -5.10 -20.63
CA LYS A 7 0.79 -5.28 -19.76
C LYS A 7 0.21 -5.31 -18.35
N LYS A 8 0.25 -6.47 -17.68
CA LYS A 8 -0.12 -6.60 -16.27
C LYS A 8 0.67 -5.53 -15.52
N SER A 9 0.05 -4.39 -15.25
CA SER A 9 0.61 -3.36 -14.40
C SER A 9 0.73 -4.05 -13.06
N VAL A 10 1.97 -4.35 -12.67
CA VAL A 10 2.25 -4.82 -11.32
C VAL A 10 1.52 -3.85 -10.39
N PRO A 11 0.55 -4.30 -9.57
CA PRO A 11 -0.24 -3.40 -8.75
C PRO A 11 0.72 -2.52 -7.95
N ASP A 12 0.71 -1.21 -8.21
CA ASP A 12 1.58 -0.30 -7.47
C ASP A 12 0.99 -0.18 -6.07
N LEU A 13 1.59 -0.90 -5.11
CA LEU A 13 1.25 -0.84 -3.68
C LEU A 13 1.16 0.60 -3.17
N ARG A 14 1.88 1.54 -3.78
CA ARG A 14 1.86 2.96 -3.41
C ARG A 14 0.50 3.61 -3.65
N ALA A 15 -0.26 3.14 -4.63
CA ALA A 15 -1.59 3.69 -4.93
C ALA A 15 -2.64 3.29 -3.89
N LEU A 16 -2.39 2.21 -3.15
CA LEU A 16 -3.30 1.69 -2.12
C LEU A 16 -2.96 2.23 -0.72
N LEU A 17 -1.78 2.83 -0.56
CA LEU A 17 -1.32 3.35 0.72
C LEU A 17 -2.07 4.64 1.09
N PRO A 18 -2.51 4.79 2.36
CA PRO A 18 -2.99 6.07 2.87
C PRO A 18 -1.94 7.18 2.70
N HIS A 19 -2.41 8.43 2.59
CA HIS A 19 -1.51 9.59 2.54
C HIS A 19 -0.56 9.61 3.75
N GLY A 20 0.69 9.98 3.51
CA GLY A 20 1.72 10.02 4.56
C GLY A 20 2.33 8.66 4.93
N SER A 21 1.80 7.53 4.47
CA SER A 21 2.30 6.19 4.83
C SER A 21 3.77 5.97 4.49
N ILE A 22 4.27 6.51 3.37
CA ILE A 22 5.69 6.39 3.00
C ILE A 22 6.59 7.09 4.03
N THR A 23 6.17 8.26 4.52
CA THR A 23 6.88 8.99 5.57
C THR A 23 6.84 8.22 6.88
N TYR A 24 5.67 7.71 7.25
CA TYR A 24 5.50 6.91 8.47
C TYR A 24 6.39 5.66 8.45
N ILE A 25 6.37 4.88 7.37
CA ILE A 25 7.20 3.68 7.20
C ILE A 25 8.69 4.04 7.24
N ALA A 26 9.08 5.14 6.58
CA ALA A 26 10.46 5.63 6.59
C ALA A 26 10.94 5.94 8.02
N HIS A 27 10.14 6.64 8.83
CA HIS A 27 10.47 6.90 10.22
C HIS A 27 10.49 5.63 11.08
N ARG A 28 9.47 4.76 10.94
CA ARG A 28 9.34 3.55 11.75
C ARG A 28 10.44 2.52 11.50
N LEU A 29 10.95 2.44 10.27
CA LEU A 29 12.00 1.49 9.88
C LEU A 29 13.38 2.14 9.83
N GLU A 30 13.51 3.42 10.21
CA GLU A 30 14.75 4.20 10.11
C GLU A 30 15.36 4.15 8.69
N MET A 31 14.50 4.19 7.67
CA MET A 31 14.87 4.14 6.26
C MET A 31 14.62 5.48 5.56
N SER A 32 15.37 5.78 4.51
CA SER A 32 15.04 6.93 3.66
C SER A 32 13.74 6.70 2.88
N ARG A 33 12.97 7.77 2.65
CA ARG A 33 11.75 7.74 1.81
C ARG A 33 12.01 7.15 0.42
N ALA A 34 13.20 7.40 -0.14
CA ALA A 34 13.62 6.85 -1.42
C ALA A 34 13.82 5.33 -1.36
N ALA A 35 14.40 4.81 -0.28
CA ALA A 35 14.57 3.37 -0.07
C ALA A 35 13.21 2.67 0.09
N VAL A 36 12.29 3.26 0.86
CA VAL A 36 10.91 2.77 0.98
C VAL A 36 10.21 2.74 -0.38
N THR A 37 10.27 3.84 -1.14
CA THR A 37 9.66 3.93 -2.47
C THR A 37 10.24 2.88 -3.43
N LYS A 38 11.56 2.68 -3.41
CA LYS A 38 12.24 1.65 -4.21
C LYS A 38 11.82 0.25 -3.80
N ALA A 39 11.66 -0.02 -2.51
CA ALA A 39 11.21 -1.30 -1.99
C ALA A 39 9.76 -1.61 -2.41
N LEU A 40 8.86 -0.62 -2.28
CA LEU A 40 7.46 -0.74 -2.71
C LEU A 40 7.35 -0.99 -4.21
N ARG A 41 8.12 -0.26 -5.03
CA ARG A 41 8.16 -0.48 -6.49
C ARG A 41 8.67 -1.88 -6.86
N LYS A 42 9.57 -2.46 -6.06
CA LYS A 42 10.07 -3.83 -6.26
C LYS A 42 9.07 -4.89 -5.78
N GLY A 43 8.14 -4.55 -4.89
CA GLY A 43 7.05 -5.42 -4.44
C GLY A 43 7.52 -6.72 -3.77
N ARG A 44 8.73 -6.75 -3.17
CA ARG A 44 9.24 -7.96 -2.52
C ARG A 44 8.57 -8.14 -1.15
N PRO A 45 7.74 -9.17 -0.93
CA PRO A 45 6.98 -9.33 0.31
C PRO A 45 7.86 -9.58 1.54
N SER A 46 9.09 -10.09 1.34
CA SER A 46 10.08 -10.26 2.40
C SER A 46 10.74 -8.96 2.86
N HIS A 47 10.53 -7.83 2.15
CA HIS A 47 11.11 -6.55 2.54
C HIS A 47 10.26 -5.89 3.64
N PRO A 48 10.86 -5.40 4.74
CA PRO A 48 10.11 -4.84 5.87
C PRO A 48 9.19 -3.67 5.47
N ALA A 49 9.66 -2.75 4.61
CA ALA A 49 8.82 -1.67 4.08
C ALA A 49 7.58 -2.14 3.29
N VAL A 50 7.67 -3.29 2.61
CA VAL A 50 6.53 -3.86 1.85
C VAL A 50 5.56 -4.53 2.83
N ALA A 51 6.08 -5.29 3.79
CA ALA A 51 5.26 -5.89 4.85
C ALA A 51 4.47 -4.83 5.64
N GLU A 52 5.12 -3.72 6.00
CA GLU A 52 4.45 -2.62 6.71
C GLU A 52 3.43 -1.89 5.83
N ALA A 53 3.73 -1.66 4.56
CA ALA A 53 2.74 -1.09 3.65
C ALA A 53 1.49 -1.97 3.53
N VAL A 54 1.68 -3.29 3.41
CA VAL A 54 0.55 -4.24 3.37
C VAL A 54 -0.25 -4.22 4.67
N ARG A 55 0.42 -4.11 5.84
CA ARG A 55 -0.28 -3.97 7.13
C ARG A 55 -1.13 -2.71 7.16
N LEU A 56 -0.58 -1.55 6.77
CA LEU A 56 -1.31 -0.28 6.74
C LEU A 56 -2.52 -0.30 5.79
N ILE A 57 -2.37 -0.93 4.62
CA ILE A 57 -3.48 -1.08 3.67
C ILE A 57 -4.61 -1.90 4.29
N LYS A 58 -4.28 -3.01 4.97
CA LYS A 58 -5.28 -3.86 5.64
C LYS A 58 -5.99 -3.11 6.76
N GLU A 59 -5.25 -2.35 7.57
CA GLU A 59 -5.82 -1.55 8.66
C GLU A 59 -6.76 -0.47 8.14
N ALA A 60 -6.35 0.27 7.10
CA ALA A 60 -7.18 1.29 6.48
C ALA A 60 -8.47 0.69 5.87
N GLY A 61 -8.36 -0.46 5.20
CA GLY A 61 -9.52 -1.18 4.68
C GLY A 61 -10.48 -1.64 5.78
N SER A 62 -9.94 -2.15 6.90
CA SER A 62 -10.76 -2.54 8.06
C SER A 62 -11.49 -1.35 8.67
N GLN A 63 -10.86 -0.18 8.73
CA GLN A 63 -11.49 1.04 9.23
C GLN A 63 -12.64 1.50 8.32
N ALA A 64 -12.46 1.44 6.99
CA ALA A 64 -13.52 1.76 6.04
C ALA A 64 -14.75 0.84 6.23
N VAL A 65 -14.53 -0.47 6.37
CA VAL A 65 -15.63 -1.43 6.63
C VAL A 65 -16.35 -1.13 7.95
N GLN A 66 -15.62 -0.76 9.01
CA GLN A 66 -16.25 -0.36 10.28
C GLN A 66 -17.12 0.89 10.13
N GLN A 67 -16.66 1.87 9.34
CA GLN A 67 -17.45 3.07 9.04
C GLN A 67 -18.72 2.71 8.26
N ASP A 68 -18.61 1.87 7.24
CA ASP A 68 -19.76 1.43 6.46
C ASP A 68 -20.78 0.68 7.32
N LEU A 69 -20.32 -0.25 8.18
CA LEU A 69 -21.18 -0.97 9.13
C LEU A 69 -21.90 -0.01 10.08
N SER A 70 -21.22 1.01 10.59
CA SER A 70 -21.83 2.01 11.50
C SER A 70 -22.93 2.82 10.84
N GLN A 71 -22.89 2.98 9.51
CA GLN A 71 -23.92 3.67 8.73
C GLN A 71 -25.12 2.77 8.45
N LEU A 72 -24.93 1.45 8.32
CA LEU A 72 -26.03 0.48 8.12
C LEU A 72 -26.89 0.26 9.37
N THR A 73 -26.33 0.52 10.55
CA THR A 73 -27.06 0.43 11.83
C THR A 73 -27.81 1.70 12.22
N ARG A 74 -27.77 2.75 11.38
CA ARG A 74 -28.54 4.00 11.57
C ARG A 74 -29.78 3.99 10.69
#